data_AF-A0A9X8H3N1-F1
#
_entry.id   AF-A0A9X8H3N1-F1
#
_cell.length_a   1.000
_cell.length_b   1.000
_cell.length_c   1.000
_cell.angle_alpha   90.00
_cell.angle_beta   90.00
_cell.angle_gamma   90.00
#
_symmetry.space_group_name_H-M   'P 1'
#
loop_
_entity.id
_entity.type
_entity.pdbx_description
1 polymer ?
#
loop_
_entity_poly.entity_id
_entity_poly.type
_entity_poly.pdbx_seq_one_letter_code
_entity_poly.pdbx_strand_id
1 'polypeptide(L)'
;MTSNANTDAPQSVATFAAGCFWSVELHFQRLPGVVDTKVGYINGHTVNPTYRQVCSGTTGHAEAVQVTFDSTVISYQDLVDKFFSIHDPTTLNRQKNDVGTQYRSGIYYHNDDQKDCAVASKKKRQKRPTPPHQRWWRSILHAVFGCNGDVVVVTEVLPAGQFYIAEEYHQRYLEKGGQCAAKGSTASVRCYGMSLACHPTACMMSSSSSTAAATPPMQDVATFAAGCFWGVELHFQRVPGVLDTRVGYTNGHTLNPTYKDICRGDTGHAEAVQVTFDRAIVPYKNLLEKFWSIHDPTTLNRQKNDVGTQYRSGIYYHNDEQKALAEASKATQQTHLHATALLPRIISSRDIVTEIEPAGVFYPAEDYHQQYLQKGGQCAKKGTTDSIRCYG
;
A
#
# COMPACT_ATOMS: atom_id res chain seq x y z
N MET A 1 -21.36 25.67 32.53
CA MET A 1 -20.90 26.62 31.49
C MET A 1 -19.38 26.61 31.51
N THR A 2 -18.75 25.81 30.66
CA THR A 2 -17.31 25.90 30.40
C THR A 2 -17.18 26.07 28.91
N SER A 3 -16.77 27.30 28.57
CA SER A 3 -16.74 27.92 27.26
C SER A 3 -15.86 27.18 26.26
N ASN A 4 -16.38 27.03 25.03
CA ASN A 4 -15.64 26.73 23.82
C ASN A 4 -14.43 27.66 23.69
N ALA A 5 -13.22 27.09 23.68
CA ALA A 5 -12.01 27.84 23.39
C ALA A 5 -11.73 27.82 21.87
N ASN A 6 -12.00 28.98 21.27
CA ASN A 6 -11.33 29.59 20.11
C ASN A 6 -11.44 28.91 18.73
N THR A 7 -12.44 29.33 17.94
CA THR A 7 -12.61 28.99 16.51
C THR A 7 -12.28 30.15 15.54
N ASP A 8 -11.64 31.23 15.99
CA ASP A 8 -11.48 32.49 15.21
C ASP A 8 -10.06 32.82 14.73
N ALA A 9 -9.11 31.88 14.80
CA ALA A 9 -7.79 32.10 14.19
C ALA A 9 -7.92 32.13 12.65
N PRO A 10 -7.22 33.03 11.93
CA PRO A 10 -7.28 33.10 10.47
C PRO A 10 -6.71 31.82 9.86
N GLN A 11 -7.59 30.94 9.38
CA GLN A 11 -7.23 29.68 8.76
C GLN A 11 -6.95 29.91 7.26
N SER A 12 -5.78 29.47 6.81
CA SER A 12 -5.38 29.46 5.41
C SER A 12 -5.34 28.04 4.88
N VAL A 13 -5.49 27.89 3.56
CA VAL A 13 -5.47 26.59 2.88
C VAL A 13 -4.29 26.53 1.92
N ALA A 14 -3.56 25.42 1.95
CA ALA A 14 -2.51 25.08 0.98
C ALA A 14 -2.81 23.72 0.34
N THR A 15 -2.34 23.47 -0.88
CA THR A 15 -2.55 22.17 -1.53
C THR A 15 -1.30 21.68 -2.26
N PHE A 16 -0.88 20.46 -1.95
CA PHE A 16 0.38 19.88 -2.39
C PHE A 16 0.19 18.45 -2.92
N ALA A 17 0.86 18.12 -4.03
CA ALA A 17 0.98 16.76 -4.56
C ALA A 17 2.44 16.33 -4.60
N ALA A 18 2.79 15.24 -3.92
CA ALA A 18 4.18 14.84 -3.69
C ALA A 18 4.37 13.32 -3.75
N GLY A 19 3.62 12.63 -4.62
CA GLY A 19 3.55 11.17 -4.67
C GLY A 19 2.32 10.63 -3.95
N CYS A 20 2.40 9.40 -3.42
CA CYS A 20 1.32 8.82 -2.64
C CYS A 20 0.92 9.74 -1.46
N PHE A 21 -0.30 10.26 -1.53
CA PHE A 21 -0.85 11.21 -0.58
C PHE A 21 -0.89 10.75 0.88
N TRP A 22 -0.88 9.44 1.20
CA TRP A 22 -0.93 8.95 2.59
C TRP A 22 0.29 9.36 3.41
N SER A 23 1.50 9.25 2.85
CA SER A 23 2.71 9.69 3.55
C SER A 23 2.82 11.21 3.59
N VAL A 24 2.38 11.87 2.53
CA VAL A 24 2.37 13.34 2.43
C VAL A 24 1.48 13.92 3.52
N GLU A 25 0.28 13.35 3.71
CA GLU A 25 -0.67 13.74 4.74
C GLU A 25 -0.04 13.68 6.13
N LEU A 26 0.52 12.52 6.49
CA LEU A 26 1.15 12.34 7.81
C LEU A 26 2.31 13.31 8.06
N HIS A 27 3.08 13.64 7.02
CA HIS A 27 4.15 14.63 7.13
C HIS A 27 3.63 16.03 7.46
N PHE A 28 2.49 16.45 6.90
CA PHE A 28 1.86 17.74 7.19
C PHE A 28 1.08 17.72 8.51
N GLN A 29 0.40 16.61 8.83
CA GLN A 29 -0.31 16.43 10.09
C GLN A 29 0.58 16.71 11.31
N ARG A 30 1.87 16.39 11.23
CA ARG A 30 2.82 16.56 12.33
C ARG A 30 3.36 17.98 12.49
N LEU A 31 3.09 18.90 11.57
CA LEU A 31 3.59 20.26 11.71
C LEU A 31 2.77 21.05 12.75
N PRO A 32 3.41 21.66 13.76
CA PRO A 32 2.77 22.67 14.58
C PRO A 32 2.16 23.78 13.70
N GLY A 33 0.95 24.24 14.03
CA GLY A 33 0.21 25.24 13.23
C GLY A 33 -0.65 24.65 12.11
N VAL A 34 -0.44 23.40 11.69
CA VAL A 34 -1.41 22.70 10.83
C VAL A 34 -2.62 22.32 11.69
N VAL A 35 -3.81 22.74 11.28
CA VAL A 35 -5.08 22.50 11.97
C VAL A 35 -5.74 21.22 11.48
N ASP A 36 -5.83 21.04 10.16
CA ASP A 36 -6.49 19.90 9.53
C ASP A 36 -5.79 19.51 8.22
N THR A 37 -5.93 18.25 7.83
CA THR A 37 -5.44 17.74 6.54
C THR A 37 -6.51 16.87 5.90
N LYS A 38 -6.70 17.03 4.59
CA LYS A 38 -7.57 16.17 3.79
C LYS A 38 -6.84 15.69 2.56
N VAL A 39 -6.95 14.40 2.28
CA VAL A 39 -6.38 13.81 1.07
C VAL A 39 -7.43 13.73 -0.03
N GLY A 40 -7.02 13.92 -1.28
CA GLY A 40 -7.95 14.04 -2.40
C GLY A 40 -7.29 14.14 -3.76
N TYR A 41 -8.08 14.55 -4.74
CA TYR A 41 -7.74 14.60 -6.15
C TYR A 41 -7.93 16.01 -6.69
N ILE A 42 -6.96 16.51 -7.44
CA ILE A 42 -7.00 17.88 -7.95
C ILE A 42 -6.37 18.01 -9.33
N ASN A 43 -6.77 19.06 -10.05
CA ASN A 43 -6.21 19.49 -11.33
C ASN A 43 -6.28 18.42 -12.45
N GLY A 44 -7.31 17.57 -12.43
CA GLY A 44 -7.71 16.70 -13.52
C GLY A 44 -9.03 17.11 -14.16
N HIS A 45 -9.45 16.35 -15.18
CA HIS A 45 -10.59 16.66 -16.04
C HIS A 45 -11.84 15.79 -15.77
N THR A 46 -11.70 14.71 -14.99
CA THR A 46 -12.84 13.89 -14.58
C THR A 46 -13.58 14.53 -13.41
N VAL A 47 -14.90 14.67 -13.51
CA VAL A 47 -15.75 15.19 -12.43
C VAL A 47 -16.02 14.07 -11.42
N ASN A 48 -15.91 14.37 -10.12
CA ASN A 48 -16.10 13.42 -9.01
C ASN A 48 -15.34 12.10 -9.24
N PRO A 49 -14.01 12.15 -9.47
CA PRO A 49 -13.23 10.95 -9.72
C PRO A 49 -13.21 10.07 -8.46
N THR A 50 -13.33 8.76 -8.66
CA THR A 50 -13.02 7.77 -7.62
C THR A 50 -11.52 7.52 -7.56
N TYR A 51 -11.02 7.01 -6.43
CA TYR A 51 -9.61 6.62 -6.30
C TYR A 51 -9.13 5.75 -7.48
N ARG A 52 -9.91 4.72 -7.80
CA ARG A 52 -9.67 3.80 -8.91
C ARG A 52 -9.49 4.53 -10.24
N GLN A 53 -10.35 5.51 -10.54
CA GLN A 53 -10.24 6.28 -11.77
C GLN A 53 -8.94 7.10 -11.78
N VAL A 54 -8.55 7.69 -10.65
CA VAL A 54 -7.27 8.39 -10.53
C VAL A 54 -6.08 7.45 -10.70
N CYS A 55 -6.09 6.28 -10.08
CA CYS A 55 -5.03 5.27 -10.21
C CYS A 55 -4.88 4.74 -11.64
N SER A 56 -5.92 4.79 -12.48
CA SER A 56 -5.81 4.44 -13.90
C SER A 56 -4.91 5.40 -14.70
N GLY A 57 -4.59 6.58 -14.14
CA GLY A 57 -3.81 7.63 -14.81
C GLY A 57 -4.58 8.40 -15.89
N THR A 58 -5.84 8.04 -16.17
CA THR A 58 -6.61 8.62 -17.27
C THR A 58 -7.32 9.92 -16.92
N THR A 59 -7.55 10.21 -15.63
CA THR A 59 -8.35 11.37 -15.19
C THR A 59 -7.60 12.70 -15.18
N GLY A 60 -6.27 12.66 -15.32
CA GLY A 60 -5.39 13.81 -15.18
C GLY A 60 -5.24 14.35 -13.76
N HIS A 61 -5.95 13.81 -12.76
CA HIS A 61 -5.83 14.29 -11.37
C HIS A 61 -4.48 13.95 -10.76
N ALA A 62 -4.00 14.76 -9.83
CA ALA A 62 -2.94 14.42 -8.89
C ALA A 62 -3.56 13.92 -7.58
N GLU A 63 -2.94 12.94 -6.95
CA GLU A 63 -3.12 12.70 -5.52
C GLU A 63 -2.49 13.87 -4.75
N ALA A 64 -3.30 14.52 -3.92
CA ALA A 64 -2.90 15.74 -3.23
C ALA A 64 -3.42 15.78 -1.79
N VAL A 65 -2.76 16.59 -0.98
CA VAL A 65 -3.15 16.91 0.39
C VAL A 65 -3.52 18.38 0.45
N GLN A 66 -4.75 18.65 0.89
CA GLN A 66 -5.20 19.97 1.28
C GLN A 66 -4.90 20.16 2.77
N VAL A 67 -4.15 21.21 3.10
CA VAL A 67 -3.67 21.52 4.45
C VAL A 67 -4.34 22.81 4.91
N THR A 68 -5.12 22.73 5.98
CA THR A 68 -5.64 23.90 6.70
C THR A 68 -4.66 24.25 7.81
N PHE A 69 -4.20 25.49 7.86
CA PHE A 69 -3.17 25.92 8.80
C PHE A 69 -3.45 27.31 9.37
N ASP A 70 -2.98 27.54 10.59
CA ASP A 70 -2.97 28.84 11.24
C ASP A 70 -1.70 29.59 10.81
N SER A 71 -1.90 30.63 10.00
CA SER A 71 -0.80 31.44 9.45
C SER A 71 -0.03 32.24 10.51
N THR A 72 -0.55 32.34 11.74
CA THR A 72 0.15 32.97 12.87
C THR A 72 1.16 32.04 13.53
N VAL A 73 1.02 30.71 13.32
CA VAL A 73 1.87 29.68 13.92
C VAL A 73 2.84 29.09 12.90
N ILE A 74 2.40 28.89 11.65
CA ILE A 74 3.22 28.33 10.57
C ILE A 74 3.02 29.13 9.28
N SER A 75 4.12 29.48 8.61
CA SER A 75 4.03 30.22 7.35
C SER A 75 3.78 29.29 6.15
N TYR A 76 3.23 29.84 5.07
CA TYR A 76 3.13 29.10 3.81
C TYR A 76 4.52 28.67 3.28
N GLN A 77 5.55 29.49 3.51
CA GLN A 77 6.93 29.15 3.15
C GLN A 77 7.42 27.89 3.89
N ASP A 78 7.09 27.74 5.18
CA ASP A 78 7.44 26.53 5.94
C ASP A 78 6.76 25.28 5.37
N LEU A 79 5.51 25.41 4.91
CA LEU A 79 4.79 24.32 4.23
C LEU A 79 5.44 23.95 2.90
N VAL A 80 5.88 24.94 2.11
CA VAL A 80 6.61 24.73 0.85
C VAL A 80 7.98 24.09 1.10
N ASP A 81 8.68 24.50 2.15
CA ASP A 81 9.97 23.89 2.52
C ASP A 81 9.80 22.46 3.00
N LYS A 82 8.74 22.18 3.78
CA LYS A 82 8.35 20.82 4.15
C LYS A 82 8.01 19.98 2.92
N PHE A 83 7.19 20.50 2.03
CA PHE A 83 6.81 19.85 0.77
C PHE A 83 8.04 19.34 0.05
N PHE A 84 9.01 20.22 -0.23
CA PHE A 84 10.20 19.80 -0.96
C PHE A 84 11.22 18.99 -0.12
N SER A 85 10.98 18.76 1.18
CA SER A 85 11.83 17.89 2.01
C SER A 85 11.37 16.44 2.02
N ILE A 86 10.13 16.14 1.62
CA ILE A 86 9.51 14.82 1.80
C ILE A 86 9.50 13.95 0.53
N HIS A 87 9.84 14.51 -0.62
CA HIS A 87 9.89 13.80 -1.91
C HIS A 87 11.03 14.31 -2.80
N ASP A 88 11.29 13.62 -3.92
CA ASP A 88 12.26 14.04 -4.93
C ASP A 88 11.54 14.91 -5.99
N PRO A 89 11.75 16.23 -6.03
CA PRO A 89 11.03 17.10 -6.95
C PRO A 89 11.63 17.10 -8.36
N THR A 90 12.54 16.19 -8.67
CA THR A 90 13.28 16.11 -9.93
C THR A 90 12.86 14.92 -10.80
N THR A 91 12.06 14.01 -10.22
CA THR A 91 11.51 12.84 -10.89
C THR A 91 10.12 13.14 -11.46
N LEU A 92 10.03 13.24 -12.80
CA LEU A 92 8.76 13.49 -13.49
C LEU A 92 7.80 12.33 -13.26
N ASN A 93 6.60 12.63 -12.74
CA ASN A 93 5.50 11.67 -12.56
C ASN A 93 5.91 10.39 -11.81
N ARG A 94 6.83 10.52 -10.84
CA ARG A 94 7.32 9.38 -10.07
C ARG A 94 7.84 9.81 -8.72
N GLN A 95 7.49 9.07 -7.66
CA GLN A 95 8.09 9.19 -6.34
C GLN A 95 8.40 7.80 -5.80
N LYS A 96 9.69 7.44 -5.75
CA LYS A 96 10.15 6.09 -5.40
C LYS A 96 9.48 5.02 -6.29
N ASN A 97 8.59 4.21 -5.71
CA ASN A 97 7.86 3.12 -6.38
C ASN A 97 6.53 3.59 -6.98
N ASP A 98 6.05 4.77 -6.61
CA ASP A 98 4.82 5.35 -7.15
C ASP A 98 5.12 5.97 -8.52
N VAL A 99 4.54 5.43 -9.59
CA VAL A 99 4.79 5.86 -10.98
C VAL A 99 3.47 6.20 -11.65
N GLY A 100 3.38 7.38 -12.25
CA GLY A 100 2.18 7.87 -12.92
C GLY A 100 1.98 9.37 -12.73
N THR A 101 1.20 9.97 -13.62
CA THR A 101 0.87 11.40 -13.56
C THR A 101 0.20 11.76 -12.24
N GLN A 102 -0.58 10.86 -11.65
CA GLN A 102 -1.22 11.05 -10.34
C GLN A 102 -0.23 11.24 -9.18
N TYR A 103 1.01 10.76 -9.32
CA TYR A 103 2.07 10.86 -8.30
C TYR A 103 3.07 11.98 -8.58
N ARG A 104 2.72 12.92 -9.46
CA ARG A 104 3.57 14.05 -9.81
C ARG A 104 3.83 14.98 -8.63
N SER A 105 4.92 15.73 -8.75
CA SER A 105 5.24 16.84 -7.85
C SER A 105 4.47 18.08 -8.29
N GLY A 106 3.61 18.62 -7.43
CA GLY A 106 2.77 19.78 -7.74
C GLY A 106 2.47 20.65 -6.52
N ILE A 107 2.46 21.97 -6.73
CA ILE A 107 1.97 22.96 -5.78
C ILE A 107 0.79 23.68 -6.42
N TYR A 108 -0.38 23.61 -5.78
CA TYR A 108 -1.62 24.17 -6.28
C TYR A 108 -2.00 25.39 -5.43
N TYR A 109 -1.77 26.59 -5.97
CA TYR A 109 -1.88 27.85 -5.22
C TYR A 109 -3.31 28.38 -5.18
N HIS A 110 -3.69 28.97 -4.04
CA HIS A 110 -5.01 29.56 -3.80
C HIS A 110 -5.05 31.09 -3.95
N ASN A 111 -3.88 31.74 -4.01
CA ASN A 111 -3.72 33.18 -4.24
C ASN A 111 -2.33 33.50 -4.82
N ASP A 112 -2.11 34.76 -5.18
CA ASP A 112 -0.85 35.21 -5.79
C ASP A 112 0.35 35.14 -4.83
N ASP A 113 0.15 35.38 -3.53
CA ASP A 113 1.23 35.25 -2.53
C ASP A 113 1.79 33.81 -2.47
N GLN A 114 0.90 32.82 -2.52
CA GLN A 114 1.28 31.40 -2.58
C GLN A 114 2.01 31.07 -3.89
N LYS A 115 1.52 31.58 -5.02
CA LYS A 115 2.16 31.41 -6.33
C LYS A 115 3.59 31.95 -6.32
N ASP A 116 3.78 33.17 -5.85
CA ASP A 116 5.08 33.83 -5.83
C ASP A 116 6.06 33.11 -4.89
N CYS A 117 5.61 32.70 -3.70
CA CYS A 117 6.39 31.90 -2.77
C CYS A 117 6.80 30.54 -3.37
N ALA A 118 5.88 29.82 -4.01
CA ALA A 118 6.14 28.53 -4.64
C ALA A 118 7.12 28.65 -5.82
N VAL A 119 6.95 29.65 -6.68
CA VAL A 119 7.84 29.94 -7.82
C VAL A 119 9.24 30.32 -7.33
N ALA A 120 9.35 31.18 -6.31
CA ALA A 120 10.63 31.55 -5.72
C ALA A 120 11.35 30.33 -5.11
N SER A 121 10.63 29.49 -4.37
CA SER A 121 11.17 28.26 -3.77
C SER A 121 11.62 27.25 -4.83
N LYS A 122 10.85 27.06 -5.91
CA LYS A 122 11.24 26.23 -7.05
C LYS A 122 12.52 26.74 -7.71
N LYS A 123 12.62 28.05 -7.99
CA LYS A 123 13.82 28.68 -8.57
C LYS A 123 15.04 28.51 -7.67
N LYS A 124 14.90 28.65 -6.35
CA LYS A 124 15.98 28.44 -5.38
C LYS A 124 16.52 27.00 -5.43
N ARG A 125 15.64 26.01 -5.58
CA ARG A 125 16.03 24.60 -5.69
C ARG A 125 16.65 24.26 -7.04
N GLN A 126 16.17 24.84 -8.13
CA GLN A 126 16.75 24.69 -9.47
C GLN A 126 18.23 25.11 -9.53
N LYS A 127 18.64 26.10 -8.72
CA LYS A 127 20.01 26.63 -8.68
C LYS A 127 20.99 25.79 -7.84
N ARG A 128 20.57 24.70 -7.20
CA ARG A 128 21.49 23.86 -6.40
C ARG A 128 22.36 23.00 -7.33
N PRO A 129 23.70 23.08 -7.24
CA PRO A 129 24.59 22.31 -8.09
C PRO A 129 24.50 20.80 -7.81
N THR A 130 24.76 20.00 -8.86
CA THR A 130 24.79 18.54 -8.79
C THR A 130 25.75 18.05 -7.69
N PRO A 131 25.33 17.14 -6.79
CA PRO A 131 26.20 16.58 -5.76
C PRO A 131 27.47 15.93 -6.36
N PRO A 132 28.65 16.05 -5.71
CA PRO A 132 29.92 15.56 -6.24
C PRO A 132 29.91 14.08 -6.65
N HIS A 133 29.20 13.22 -5.89
CA HIS A 133 29.13 11.77 -6.15
C HIS A 133 28.40 11.42 -7.45
N GLN A 134 27.56 12.32 -7.99
CA GLN A 134 26.86 12.10 -9.26
C GLN A 134 27.59 12.70 -10.46
N ARG A 135 28.69 13.44 -10.24
CA ARG A 135 29.47 14.05 -11.34
C ARG A 135 30.09 13.00 -12.27
N TRP A 136 30.63 11.91 -11.71
CA TRP A 136 31.33 10.88 -12.51
C TRP A 136 30.39 10.11 -13.45
N TRP A 137 29.24 9.63 -12.95
CA TRP A 137 28.21 8.97 -13.76
C TRP A 137 27.63 9.89 -14.85
N ARG A 138 27.54 11.19 -14.57
CA ARG A 138 27.01 12.19 -15.52
C ARG A 138 28.00 12.58 -16.61
N SER A 139 29.30 12.54 -16.36
CA SER A 139 30.32 12.68 -17.41
C SER A 139 30.20 11.58 -18.47
N ILE A 140 29.79 10.36 -18.06
CA ILE A 140 29.53 9.24 -18.98
C ILE A 140 28.26 9.50 -19.79
N LEU A 141 27.16 9.93 -19.15
CA LEU A 141 25.90 10.23 -19.87
C LEU A 141 26.04 11.41 -20.85
N HIS A 142 26.80 12.45 -20.50
CA HIS A 142 27.06 13.58 -21.40
C HIS A 142 27.92 13.13 -22.60
N ALA A 143 28.95 12.31 -22.39
CA ALA A 143 29.81 11.81 -23.46
C ALA A 143 29.09 10.83 -24.41
N VAL A 144 28.12 10.05 -23.90
CA VAL A 144 27.40 9.04 -24.69
C VAL A 144 26.12 9.58 -25.33
N PHE A 145 25.41 10.50 -24.67
CA PHE A 145 24.08 10.96 -25.09
C PHE A 145 23.94 12.48 -25.32
N GLY A 146 25.00 13.27 -25.13
CA GLY A 146 24.96 14.73 -25.40
C GLY A 146 24.02 15.54 -24.50
N CYS A 147 23.53 14.95 -23.39
CA CYS A 147 22.62 15.61 -22.47
C CYS A 147 23.40 16.49 -21.49
N ASN A 148 23.30 17.82 -21.61
CA ASN A 148 23.68 18.78 -20.57
C ASN A 148 22.75 18.62 -19.36
N GLY A 149 23.05 17.61 -18.54
CA GLY A 149 22.17 17.11 -17.49
C GLY A 149 22.12 17.99 -16.25
N ASP A 150 21.57 19.19 -16.33
CA ASP A 150 21.13 19.90 -15.12
C ASP A 150 19.94 19.16 -14.51
N VAL A 151 19.95 18.98 -13.19
CA VAL A 151 18.81 18.42 -12.46
C VAL A 151 17.66 19.42 -12.56
N VAL A 152 16.65 19.12 -13.36
CA VAL A 152 15.48 19.99 -13.51
C VAL A 152 14.47 19.68 -12.41
N VAL A 153 14.07 20.70 -11.67
CA VAL A 153 12.94 20.61 -10.74
C VAL A 153 11.66 20.60 -11.55
N VAL A 154 11.01 19.44 -11.61
CA VAL A 154 9.82 19.18 -12.44
C VAL A 154 8.51 19.59 -11.76
N THR A 155 8.56 20.04 -10.49
CA THR A 155 7.37 20.49 -9.74
C THR A 155 6.53 21.47 -10.53
N GLU A 156 5.26 21.14 -10.79
CA GLU A 156 4.32 22.08 -11.39
C GLU A 156 3.83 23.10 -10.35
N VAL A 157 3.62 24.34 -10.77
CA VAL A 157 3.04 25.39 -9.93
C VAL A 157 1.85 25.95 -10.71
N LEU A 158 0.65 25.54 -10.32
CA LEU A 158 -0.59 25.81 -11.04
C LEU A 158 -1.65 26.36 -10.07
N PRO A 159 -2.65 27.12 -10.56
CA PRO A 159 -3.76 27.51 -9.71
C PRO A 159 -4.50 26.25 -9.21
N ALA A 160 -5.00 26.30 -7.98
CA ALA A 160 -5.82 25.23 -7.43
C ALA A 160 -7.16 25.14 -8.17
N GLY A 161 -7.39 24.02 -8.83
CA GLY A 161 -8.69 23.66 -9.41
C GLY A 161 -9.63 23.07 -8.38
N GLN A 162 -10.71 22.45 -8.86
CA GLN A 162 -11.67 21.75 -8.00
C GLN A 162 -10.97 20.60 -7.26
N PHE A 163 -11.00 20.64 -5.93
CA PHE A 163 -10.51 19.56 -5.07
C PHE A 163 -11.63 18.58 -4.77
N TYR A 164 -11.42 17.30 -5.10
CA TYR A 164 -12.33 16.21 -4.75
C TYR A 164 -11.75 15.46 -3.56
N ILE A 165 -12.45 15.49 -2.43
CA ILE A 165 -12.04 14.75 -1.23
C ILE A 165 -12.07 13.25 -1.56
N ALA A 166 -10.97 12.55 -1.27
CA ALA A 166 -10.90 11.11 -1.43
C ALA A 166 -11.79 10.38 -0.42
N GLU A 167 -12.13 9.13 -0.72
CA GLU A 167 -12.96 8.27 0.10
C GLU A 167 -12.44 8.18 1.55
N GLU A 168 -13.35 8.03 2.52
CA GLU A 168 -13.04 8.15 3.96
C GLU A 168 -11.94 7.19 4.45
N TYR A 169 -11.80 6.03 3.82
CA TYR A 169 -10.78 5.05 4.18
C TYR A 169 -9.36 5.51 3.78
N HIS A 170 -9.21 6.52 2.91
CA HIS A 170 -7.92 7.14 2.59
C HIS A 170 -7.51 8.24 3.56
N GLN A 171 -8.46 8.85 4.28
CA GLN A 171 -8.19 9.94 5.20
C GLN A 171 -7.44 9.41 6.42
N ARG A 172 -6.35 10.07 6.80
CA ARG A 172 -5.52 9.73 7.96
C ARG A 172 -5.04 8.28 7.92
N TYR A 173 -4.78 7.74 6.72
CA TYR A 173 -4.57 6.30 6.52
C TYR A 173 -3.44 5.73 7.39
N LEU A 174 -2.26 6.37 7.38
CA LEU A 174 -1.11 5.89 8.17
C LEU A 174 -1.30 6.08 9.68
N GLU A 175 -2.04 7.09 10.09
CA GLU A 175 -2.38 7.31 11.49
C GLU A 175 -3.38 6.27 12.00
N LYS A 176 -4.45 6.00 11.23
CA LYS A 176 -5.38 4.89 11.47
C LYS A 176 -4.63 3.54 11.49
N GLY A 177 -3.54 3.43 10.73
CA GLY A 177 -2.60 2.30 10.73
C GLY A 177 -1.56 2.30 11.88
N GLY A 178 -1.65 3.22 12.84
CA GLY A 178 -0.84 3.23 14.06
C GLY A 178 0.42 4.11 14.03
N GLN A 179 0.68 4.87 12.96
CA GLN A 179 1.78 5.83 12.96
C GLN A 179 1.38 7.12 13.68
N CYS A 180 2.20 7.53 14.66
CA CYS A 180 1.93 8.73 15.46
C CYS A 180 1.80 9.99 14.58
N ALA A 181 0.68 10.70 14.68
CA ALA A 181 0.44 11.98 14.00
C ALA A 181 0.61 13.20 14.93
N ALA A 182 1.13 13.01 16.15
CA ALA A 182 1.30 14.10 17.11
C ALA A 182 2.16 15.24 16.55
N LYS A 183 1.76 16.47 16.85
CA LYS A 183 2.47 17.69 16.43
C LYS A 183 3.91 17.65 16.96
N GLY A 184 4.88 17.97 16.09
CA GLY A 184 6.30 17.91 16.39
C GLY A 184 6.94 16.51 16.33
N SER A 185 6.18 15.45 16.03
CA SER A 185 6.73 14.10 15.96
C SER A 185 7.83 13.97 14.88
N THR A 186 9.00 13.48 15.30
CA THR A 186 10.16 13.19 14.45
C THR A 186 10.27 11.71 14.06
N ALA A 187 9.31 10.87 14.49
CA ALA A 187 9.30 9.46 14.15
C ALA A 187 9.37 9.27 12.62
N SER A 188 10.09 8.27 12.15
CA SER A 188 10.16 8.03 10.70
C SER A 188 8.77 7.74 10.13
N VAL A 189 8.38 8.44 9.06
CA VAL A 189 7.16 8.14 8.31
C VAL A 189 7.46 6.94 7.41
N ARG A 190 6.72 5.87 7.63
CA ARG A 190 6.89 4.62 6.89
C ARG A 190 5.77 4.55 5.88
N CYS A 191 6.09 4.89 4.63
CA CYS A 191 5.24 4.51 3.51
C CYS A 191 5.09 2.98 3.52
N TYR A 192 3.99 2.45 2.97
CA TYR A 192 3.76 1.01 2.86
C TYR A 192 5.04 0.32 2.29
N GLY A 193 5.54 -0.72 2.98
CA GLY A 193 6.70 -1.51 2.51
C GLY A 193 8.05 -1.36 3.26
N MET A 194 8.14 -0.69 4.41
CA MET A 194 9.35 -0.71 5.26
C MET A 194 9.07 -1.22 6.69
N SER A 195 9.24 -2.53 6.89
CA SER A 195 9.16 -3.19 8.20
C SER A 195 10.41 -2.87 9.03
N LEU A 196 10.19 -2.56 10.31
CA LEU A 196 11.11 -2.77 11.46
C LEU A 196 10.45 -2.18 12.71
N ALA A 197 10.06 -3.01 13.66
CA ALA A 197 9.44 -2.60 14.93
C ALA A 197 10.13 -1.37 15.56
N CYS A 198 9.34 -0.35 15.90
CA CYS A 198 9.82 0.77 16.70
C CYS A 198 10.04 0.28 18.13
N HIS A 199 11.29 0.20 18.57
CA HIS A 199 11.61 0.06 19.99
C HIS A 199 11.43 1.43 20.68
N PRO A 200 10.77 1.51 21.84
CA PRO A 200 10.67 2.74 22.59
C PRO A 200 11.93 2.93 23.42
N THR A 201 12.79 3.86 23.02
CA THR A 201 13.78 4.42 23.96
C THR A 201 13.81 5.93 23.83
N ALA A 202 13.66 6.58 24.98
CA ALA A 202 13.87 8.00 25.28
C ALA A 202 12.73 8.98 24.92
N CYS A 203 11.71 9.01 25.79
CA CYS A 203 11.25 10.27 26.38
C CYS A 203 10.78 9.98 27.82
N MET A 204 11.71 10.10 28.76
CA MET A 204 11.36 10.29 30.16
C MET A 204 10.89 11.74 30.31
N MET A 205 9.63 11.95 30.67
CA MET A 205 9.27 12.91 31.70
C MET A 205 8.05 12.40 32.47
N SER A 206 8.23 12.38 33.79
CA SER A 206 7.33 11.86 34.80
C SER A 206 5.95 12.49 34.77
N SER A 207 4.93 11.65 34.74
CA SER A 207 3.78 11.80 35.63
C SER A 207 3.06 10.47 35.74
N SER A 208 3.01 9.95 36.95
CA SER A 208 2.39 8.70 37.36
C SER A 208 0.89 8.69 37.09
N SER A 209 0.44 7.79 36.22
CA SER A 209 -0.92 7.25 36.27
C SER A 209 -0.91 5.82 35.73
N SER A 210 -1.18 4.89 36.65
CA SER A 210 -1.38 3.46 36.42
C SER A 210 -2.28 3.22 35.19
N THR A 211 -1.78 2.48 34.21
CA THR A 211 -2.63 1.80 33.21
C THR A 211 -2.10 0.40 32.98
N ALA A 212 -3.03 -0.55 33.03
CA ALA A 212 -2.80 -1.98 32.82
C ALA A 212 -2.13 -2.26 31.46
N ALA A 213 -1.31 -3.31 31.43
CA ALA A 213 -0.62 -3.77 30.24
C ALA A 213 -1.60 -3.97 29.07
N ALA A 214 -1.34 -3.30 27.94
CA ALA A 214 -2.08 -3.48 26.71
C ALA A 214 -1.81 -4.89 26.14
N THR A 215 -2.88 -5.66 25.97
CA THR A 215 -2.89 -6.94 25.24
C THR A 215 -2.37 -6.71 23.81
N PRO A 216 -1.52 -7.60 23.25
CA PRO A 216 -1.05 -7.47 21.87
C PRO A 216 -2.24 -7.39 20.88
N PRO A 217 -2.08 -6.70 19.74
CA PRO A 217 -3.17 -6.56 18.77
C PRO A 217 -3.64 -7.94 18.30
N MET A 218 -4.95 -8.18 18.40
CA MET A 218 -5.60 -9.46 18.11
C MET A 218 -5.64 -9.83 16.61
N GLN A 219 -5.09 -8.97 15.74
CA GLN A 219 -5.10 -9.15 14.29
C GLN A 219 -3.79 -9.75 13.78
N ASP A 220 -3.85 -10.55 12.72
CA ASP A 220 -2.69 -11.04 11.96
C ASP A 220 -2.94 -10.98 10.47
N VAL A 221 -1.87 -11.22 9.70
CA VAL A 221 -1.92 -11.35 8.25
C VAL A 221 -1.41 -12.74 7.84
N ALA A 222 -2.14 -13.39 6.93
CA ALA A 222 -1.73 -14.60 6.25
C ALA A 222 -1.70 -14.36 4.72
N THR A 223 -0.80 -15.02 3.99
CA THR A 223 -0.77 -14.92 2.52
C THR A 223 -0.75 -16.30 1.89
N PHE A 224 -1.69 -16.56 0.96
CA PHE A 224 -1.87 -17.86 0.31
C PHE A 224 -1.98 -17.72 -1.21
N ALA A 225 -1.35 -18.62 -1.97
CA ALA A 225 -1.52 -18.77 -3.42
C ALA A 225 -2.10 -20.16 -3.71
N ALA A 226 -3.21 -20.23 -4.43
CA ALA A 226 -3.98 -21.47 -4.62
C ALA A 226 -4.68 -21.56 -5.99
N GLY A 227 -4.03 -21.01 -7.03
CA GLY A 227 -4.62 -20.85 -8.37
C GLY A 227 -5.23 -19.47 -8.58
N CYS A 228 -6.24 -19.37 -9.46
CA CYS A 228 -6.92 -18.10 -9.74
C CYS A 228 -7.42 -17.44 -8.45
N PHE A 229 -6.85 -16.30 -8.11
CA PHE A 229 -7.08 -15.64 -6.82
C PHE A 229 -8.53 -15.16 -6.57
N TRP A 230 -9.39 -15.11 -7.59
CA TRP A 230 -10.78 -14.67 -7.47
C TRP A 230 -11.60 -15.64 -6.64
N GLY A 231 -11.47 -16.94 -6.91
CA GLY A 231 -12.11 -17.99 -6.14
C GLY A 231 -11.52 -18.10 -4.74
N VAL A 232 -10.18 -18.02 -4.65
CA VAL A 232 -9.43 -18.11 -3.39
C VAL A 232 -9.85 -16.98 -2.44
N GLU A 233 -9.96 -15.75 -2.94
CA GLU A 233 -10.40 -14.60 -2.16
C GLU A 233 -11.79 -14.83 -1.60
N LEU A 234 -12.76 -15.21 -2.45
CA LEU A 234 -14.14 -15.44 -2.01
C LEU A 234 -14.24 -16.57 -0.97
N HIS A 235 -13.39 -17.59 -1.07
CA HIS A 235 -13.30 -18.64 -0.05
C HIS A 235 -12.88 -18.10 1.31
N PHE A 236 -11.89 -17.20 1.38
CA PHE A 236 -11.45 -16.58 2.63
C PHE A 236 -12.40 -15.48 3.11
N GLN A 237 -13.03 -14.73 2.21
CA GLN A 237 -14.05 -13.74 2.54
C GLN A 237 -15.19 -14.35 3.35
N ARG A 238 -15.53 -15.62 3.12
CA ARG A 238 -16.62 -16.31 3.83
C ARG A 238 -16.22 -16.87 5.20
N VAL A 239 -14.95 -16.81 5.59
CA VAL A 239 -14.49 -17.34 6.89
C VAL A 239 -14.84 -16.36 8.01
N PRO A 240 -15.63 -16.75 9.03
CA PRO A 240 -15.84 -15.94 10.23
C PRO A 240 -14.50 -15.65 10.93
N GLY A 241 -14.28 -14.41 11.37
CA GLY A 241 -13.00 -13.97 11.94
C GLY A 241 -12.00 -13.41 10.92
N VAL A 242 -12.17 -13.65 9.62
CA VAL A 242 -11.44 -12.89 8.59
C VAL A 242 -12.03 -11.49 8.50
N LEU A 243 -11.17 -10.48 8.62
CA LEU A 243 -11.52 -9.06 8.69
C LEU A 243 -11.43 -8.37 7.32
N ASP A 244 -10.35 -8.65 6.56
CA ASP A 244 -10.11 -8.10 5.22
C ASP A 244 -9.46 -9.16 4.33
N THR A 245 -9.68 -9.05 3.02
CA THR A 245 -9.01 -9.87 2.00
C THR A 245 -8.58 -8.98 0.85
N ARG A 246 -7.38 -9.21 0.33
CA ARG A 246 -6.89 -8.55 -0.88
C ARG A 246 -6.19 -9.54 -1.79
N VAL A 247 -6.49 -9.47 -3.08
CA VAL A 247 -5.78 -10.23 -4.12
C VAL A 247 -4.56 -9.45 -4.61
N GLY A 248 -3.52 -10.15 -5.04
CA GLY A 248 -2.28 -9.53 -5.48
C GLY A 248 -1.25 -10.51 -6.01
N TYR A 249 -0.05 -9.97 -6.23
CA TYR A 249 1.08 -10.66 -6.82
C TYR A 249 2.24 -10.64 -5.81
N THR A 250 2.84 -11.78 -5.52
CA THR A 250 3.94 -11.88 -4.54
C THR A 250 4.95 -12.96 -4.93
N ASN A 251 6.08 -13.01 -4.22
CA ASN A 251 7.10 -14.06 -4.35
C ASN A 251 7.60 -14.22 -5.79
N GLY A 252 7.73 -13.10 -6.50
CA GLY A 252 8.38 -12.97 -7.79
C GLY A 252 9.49 -11.92 -7.75
N HIS A 253 10.08 -11.62 -8.90
CA HIS A 253 11.25 -10.74 -9.01
C HIS A 253 10.98 -9.44 -9.78
N THR A 254 9.85 -9.33 -10.48
CA THR A 254 9.46 -8.09 -11.17
C THR A 254 8.88 -7.08 -10.18
N LEU A 255 9.40 -5.86 -10.17
CA LEU A 255 8.88 -4.80 -9.31
C LEU A 255 7.61 -4.19 -9.91
N ASN A 256 6.58 -4.00 -9.07
CA ASN A 256 5.28 -3.42 -9.44
C ASN A 256 4.66 -4.08 -10.70
N PRO A 257 4.50 -5.41 -10.74
CA PRO A 257 3.97 -6.09 -11.91
C PRO A 257 2.51 -5.69 -12.15
N THR A 258 2.13 -5.48 -13.40
CA THR A 258 0.72 -5.38 -13.81
C THR A 258 0.15 -6.76 -14.07
N TYR A 259 -1.18 -6.93 -14.08
CA TYR A 259 -1.80 -8.21 -14.48
C TYR A 259 -1.30 -8.69 -15.84
N LYS A 260 -1.08 -7.76 -16.78
CA LYS A 260 -0.54 -8.07 -18.11
C LYS A 260 0.87 -8.66 -18.05
N ASP A 261 1.70 -8.19 -17.12
CA ASP A 261 3.02 -8.76 -16.90
C ASP A 261 2.91 -10.14 -16.26
N ILE A 262 2.00 -10.32 -15.30
CA ILE A 262 1.74 -11.64 -14.68
C ILE A 262 1.29 -12.66 -15.73
N CYS A 263 0.40 -12.30 -16.66
CA CYS A 263 -0.05 -13.18 -17.73
C CYS A 263 1.07 -13.61 -18.69
N ARG A 264 2.19 -12.88 -18.78
CA ARG A 264 3.36 -13.30 -19.58
C ARG A 264 4.13 -14.45 -18.93
N GLY A 265 4.00 -14.62 -17.61
CA GLY A 265 4.57 -15.74 -16.85
C GLY A 265 6.08 -15.63 -16.54
N ASP A 266 6.74 -14.54 -16.94
CA ASP A 266 8.19 -14.33 -16.74
C ASP A 266 8.52 -13.56 -15.46
N THR A 267 7.53 -13.05 -14.73
CA THR A 267 7.74 -12.21 -13.54
C THR A 267 8.10 -12.99 -12.27
N GLY A 268 7.91 -14.31 -12.30
CA GLY A 268 8.06 -15.21 -11.15
C GLY A 268 6.98 -15.06 -10.06
N HIS A 269 6.06 -14.10 -10.18
CA HIS A 269 5.03 -13.87 -9.17
C HIS A 269 3.99 -14.99 -9.13
N ALA A 270 3.42 -15.22 -7.95
CA ALA A 270 2.19 -15.98 -7.74
C ALA A 270 1.01 -15.03 -7.60
N GLU A 271 -0.15 -15.41 -8.16
CA GLU A 271 -1.44 -14.88 -7.74
C GLU A 271 -1.72 -15.36 -6.32
N ALA A 272 -1.89 -14.41 -5.40
CA ALA A 272 -2.05 -14.69 -3.99
C ALA A 272 -3.15 -13.81 -3.36
N VAL A 273 -3.64 -14.27 -2.21
CA VAL A 273 -4.58 -13.56 -1.36
C VAL A 273 -3.89 -13.26 -0.04
N GLN A 274 -3.84 -11.99 0.32
CA GLN A 274 -3.50 -11.54 1.67
C GLN A 274 -4.79 -11.45 2.50
N VAL A 275 -4.79 -12.11 3.65
CA VAL A 275 -5.94 -12.26 4.54
C VAL A 275 -5.60 -11.64 5.88
N THR A 276 -6.30 -10.58 6.27
CA THR A 276 -6.24 -10.02 7.62
C THR A 276 -7.30 -10.70 8.47
N PHE A 277 -6.94 -11.23 9.63
CA PHE A 277 -7.84 -12.00 10.47
C PHE A 277 -7.65 -11.74 11.96
N ASP A 278 -8.72 -11.93 12.73
CA ASP A 278 -8.69 -11.91 14.19
C ASP A 278 -8.30 -13.29 14.72
N ARG A 279 -7.11 -13.40 15.32
CA ARG A 279 -6.56 -14.67 15.83
C ARG A 279 -7.39 -15.26 16.97
N ALA A 280 -8.16 -14.44 17.70
CA ALA A 280 -9.02 -14.91 18.78
C ALA A 280 -10.32 -15.55 18.25
N ILE A 281 -10.75 -15.18 17.04
CA ILE A 281 -11.95 -15.73 16.40
C ILE A 281 -11.59 -16.88 15.46
N VAL A 282 -10.53 -16.71 14.65
CA VAL A 282 -10.05 -17.72 13.70
C VAL A 282 -8.54 -17.88 13.84
N PRO A 283 -8.05 -18.97 14.43
CA PRO A 283 -6.61 -19.21 14.51
C PRO A 283 -6.04 -19.56 13.13
N TYR A 284 -4.74 -19.32 12.92
CA TYR A 284 -4.07 -19.56 11.63
C TYR A 284 -4.23 -20.99 11.11
N LYS A 285 -4.30 -22.00 11.99
CA LYS A 285 -4.56 -23.40 11.63
C LYS A 285 -5.87 -23.57 10.84
N ASN A 286 -6.93 -22.85 11.19
CA ASN A 286 -8.20 -22.93 10.49
C ASN A 286 -8.11 -22.31 9.08
N LEU A 287 -7.26 -21.30 8.90
CA LEU A 287 -6.96 -20.75 7.58
C LEU A 287 -6.15 -21.73 6.72
N LEU A 288 -5.22 -22.48 7.33
CA LEU A 288 -4.51 -23.57 6.65
C LEU A 288 -5.47 -24.69 6.24
N GLU A 289 -6.37 -25.14 7.13
CA GLU A 289 -7.42 -26.10 6.79
C GLU A 289 -8.29 -25.60 5.64
N LYS A 290 -8.66 -24.32 5.67
CA LYS A 290 -9.40 -23.70 4.57
C LYS A 290 -8.60 -23.75 3.28
N PHE A 291 -7.32 -23.34 3.31
CA PHE A 291 -6.40 -23.40 2.17
C PHE A 291 -6.35 -24.81 1.56
N TRP A 292 -6.10 -25.85 2.36
CA TRP A 292 -6.02 -27.22 1.83
C TRP A 292 -7.34 -27.73 1.22
N SER A 293 -8.48 -27.15 1.60
CA SER A 293 -9.81 -27.58 1.12
C SER A 293 -10.25 -26.97 -0.23
N ILE A 294 -9.58 -25.92 -0.71
CA ILE A 294 -10.09 -25.10 -1.83
C ILE A 294 -9.40 -25.34 -3.17
N HIS A 295 -8.30 -26.10 -3.19
CA HIS A 295 -7.51 -26.34 -4.40
C HIS A 295 -6.82 -27.71 -4.37
N ASP A 296 -6.31 -28.17 -5.52
CA ASP A 296 -5.43 -29.35 -5.58
C ASP A 296 -3.98 -28.92 -5.30
N PRO A 297 -3.37 -29.35 -4.17
CA PRO A 297 -2.02 -28.96 -3.81
C PRO A 297 -0.93 -29.84 -4.45
N THR A 298 -1.29 -30.79 -5.32
CA THR A 298 -0.37 -31.73 -5.97
C THR A 298 -0.02 -31.34 -7.42
N THR A 299 -0.71 -30.35 -7.99
CA THR A 299 -0.50 -29.90 -9.36
C THR A 299 0.52 -28.77 -9.44
N LEU A 300 1.73 -29.09 -9.93
CA LEU A 300 2.80 -28.10 -10.09
C LEU A 300 2.42 -27.04 -11.14
N ASN A 301 2.50 -25.75 -10.75
CA ASN A 301 2.27 -24.59 -11.62
C ASN A 301 0.95 -24.67 -12.43
N ARG A 302 -0.09 -25.20 -11.79
CA ARG A 302 -1.42 -25.36 -12.38
C ARG A 302 -2.46 -25.45 -11.29
N GLN A 303 -3.62 -24.86 -11.54
CA GLN A 303 -4.84 -25.18 -10.82
C GLN A 303 -6.01 -25.35 -11.80
N LYS A 304 -6.62 -26.54 -11.82
CA LYS A 304 -7.64 -26.89 -12.82
C LYS A 304 -7.14 -26.59 -14.25
N ASN A 305 -7.82 -25.69 -14.97
CA ASN A 305 -7.48 -25.27 -16.33
C ASN A 305 -6.51 -24.08 -16.38
N ASP A 306 -6.23 -23.44 -15.24
CA ASP A 306 -5.29 -22.32 -15.16
C ASP A 306 -3.87 -22.86 -15.07
N VAL A 307 -3.07 -22.68 -16.14
CA VAL A 307 -1.71 -23.21 -16.27
C VAL A 307 -0.70 -22.07 -16.28
N GLY A 308 0.30 -22.16 -15.41
CA GLY A 308 1.34 -21.14 -15.26
C GLY A 308 1.90 -21.10 -13.85
N THR A 309 3.14 -20.62 -13.72
CA THR A 309 3.83 -20.45 -12.43
C THR A 309 3.06 -19.51 -11.50
N GLN A 310 2.30 -18.56 -12.06
CA GLN A 310 1.44 -17.66 -11.31
C GLN A 310 0.27 -18.35 -10.59
N TYR A 311 -0.11 -19.55 -11.02
CA TYR A 311 -1.22 -20.32 -10.42
C TYR A 311 -0.75 -21.44 -9.48
N ARG A 312 0.52 -21.40 -9.06
CA ARG A 312 1.09 -22.39 -8.15
C ARG A 312 0.43 -22.36 -6.77
N SER A 313 0.57 -23.48 -6.06
CA SER A 313 0.20 -23.59 -4.65
C SER A 313 1.33 -23.05 -3.78
N GLY A 314 1.05 -22.11 -2.89
CA GLY A 314 2.04 -21.49 -2.00
C GLY A 314 1.47 -20.97 -0.69
N ILE A 315 2.23 -21.12 0.38
CA ILE A 315 1.97 -20.55 1.70
C ILE A 315 3.13 -19.60 2.02
N TYR A 316 2.83 -18.32 2.20
CA TYR A 316 3.86 -17.31 2.43
C TYR A 316 3.77 -16.77 3.86
N TYR A 317 4.68 -17.24 4.72
CA TYR A 317 4.60 -17.02 6.16
C TYR A 317 5.16 -15.65 6.59
N HIS A 318 4.50 -15.00 7.55
CA HIS A 318 4.89 -13.69 8.08
C HIS A 318 5.76 -13.77 9.35
N ASN A 319 5.82 -14.94 9.99
CA ASN A 319 6.61 -15.19 11.20
C ASN A 319 6.91 -16.69 11.35
N ASP A 320 7.78 -17.03 12.31
CA ASP A 320 8.23 -18.41 12.56
C ASP A 320 7.10 -19.33 13.05
N GLU A 321 6.11 -18.79 13.77
CA GLU A 321 4.94 -19.56 14.20
C GLU A 321 4.11 -20.02 12.99
N GLN A 322 3.83 -19.11 12.05
CA GLN A 322 3.13 -19.45 10.81
C GLN A 322 3.92 -20.46 9.97
N LYS A 323 5.26 -20.33 9.91
CA LYS A 323 6.12 -21.30 9.23
C LYS A 323 5.95 -22.70 9.82
N ALA A 324 6.13 -22.83 11.13
CA ALA A 324 6.04 -24.12 11.82
C ALA A 324 4.65 -24.76 11.67
N LEU A 325 3.59 -23.94 11.77
CA LEU A 325 2.22 -24.39 11.57
C LEU A 325 1.95 -24.82 10.11
N ALA A 326 2.46 -24.09 9.14
CA ALA A 326 2.32 -24.42 7.72
C ALA A 326 3.03 -25.74 7.40
N GLU A 327 4.27 -25.92 7.83
CA GLU A 327 5.05 -27.15 7.64
C GLU A 327 4.37 -28.36 8.28
N ALA A 328 3.89 -28.24 9.52
CA ALA A 328 3.15 -29.29 10.20
C ALA A 328 1.84 -29.63 9.48
N SER A 329 1.12 -28.62 8.97
CA SER A 329 -0.13 -28.83 8.22
C SER A 329 0.12 -29.53 6.88
N LYS A 330 1.19 -29.17 6.16
CA LYS A 330 1.60 -29.82 4.91
C LYS A 330 1.96 -31.28 5.14
N ALA A 331 2.74 -31.58 6.18
CA ALA A 331 3.07 -32.97 6.54
C ALA A 331 1.81 -33.79 6.85
N THR A 332 0.90 -33.23 7.64
CA THR A 332 -0.39 -33.86 7.98
C THR A 332 -1.21 -34.14 6.72
N GLN A 333 -1.35 -33.14 5.83
CA GLN A 333 -2.09 -33.29 4.58
C GLN A 333 -1.45 -34.33 3.64
N GLN A 334 -0.11 -34.40 3.58
CA GLN A 334 0.61 -35.41 2.82
C GLN A 334 0.27 -36.83 3.31
N THR A 335 0.27 -37.04 4.63
CA THR A 335 -0.13 -38.32 5.23
C THR A 335 -1.57 -38.69 4.88
N HIS A 336 -2.51 -37.73 4.93
CA HIS A 336 -3.90 -37.98 4.54
C HIS A 336 -4.06 -38.34 3.05
N LEU A 337 -3.31 -37.67 2.16
CA LEU A 337 -3.30 -38.00 0.73
C LEU A 337 -2.75 -39.41 0.46
N HIS A 338 -1.69 -39.81 1.18
CA HIS A 338 -1.13 -41.16 1.05
C HIS A 338 -2.06 -42.24 1.59
N ALA A 339 -2.75 -41.97 2.71
CA ALA A 339 -3.68 -42.91 3.32
C ALA A 339 -4.93 -43.19 2.46
N THR A 340 -5.31 -42.25 1.59
CA THR A 340 -6.50 -42.35 0.72
C THR A 340 -6.19 -42.87 -0.68
N ALA A 341 -4.91 -43.09 -1.02
CA ALA A 341 -4.50 -43.58 -2.33
C ALA A 341 -4.57 -45.12 -2.42
N LEU A 342 -5.38 -45.63 -3.34
CA LEU A 342 -5.66 -47.07 -3.51
C LEU A 342 -4.53 -47.89 -4.15
N LEU A 343 -3.54 -47.25 -4.79
CA LEU A 343 -2.48 -47.95 -5.54
C LEU A 343 -1.10 -47.30 -5.33
N PRO A 344 -0.02 -48.08 -5.05
CA PRO A 344 1.33 -47.56 -4.81
C PRO A 344 1.90 -46.69 -5.94
N ARG A 345 1.58 -46.98 -7.21
CA ARG A 345 2.00 -46.16 -8.36
C ARG A 345 1.32 -44.78 -8.42
N ILE A 346 0.20 -44.61 -7.74
CA ILE A 346 -0.50 -43.31 -7.59
C ILE A 346 0.04 -42.54 -6.39
N ILE A 347 0.64 -43.21 -5.41
CA ILE A 347 1.21 -42.57 -4.20
C ILE A 347 2.37 -41.65 -4.57
N SER A 348 3.33 -42.11 -5.38
CA SER A 348 4.50 -41.31 -5.76
C SER A 348 4.23 -40.14 -6.73
N SER A 349 3.02 -40.03 -7.29
CA SER A 349 2.64 -38.94 -8.20
C SER A 349 1.79 -37.85 -7.53
N ARG A 350 1.55 -37.94 -6.21
CA ARG A 350 0.67 -37.02 -5.45
C ARG A 350 1.38 -36.35 -4.27
N ASP A 351 2.69 -36.13 -4.40
CA ASP A 351 3.40 -35.28 -3.46
C ASP A 351 2.86 -33.86 -3.51
N ILE A 352 2.67 -33.25 -2.34
CA ILE A 352 2.23 -31.87 -2.20
C ILE A 352 3.37 -30.96 -2.65
N VAL A 353 3.12 -30.27 -3.75
CA VAL A 353 4.06 -29.33 -4.37
C VAL A 353 3.96 -27.92 -3.79
N THR A 354 3.05 -27.67 -2.84
CA THR A 354 2.91 -26.37 -2.16
C THR A 354 4.24 -25.87 -1.63
N GLU A 355 4.70 -24.72 -2.11
CA GLU A 355 5.88 -24.05 -1.55
C GLU A 355 5.54 -23.39 -0.21
N ILE A 356 6.49 -23.41 0.73
CA ILE A 356 6.38 -22.73 2.02
C ILE A 356 7.59 -21.82 2.12
N GLU A 357 7.38 -20.52 1.92
CA GLU A 357 8.45 -19.53 1.83
C GLU A 357 8.12 -18.30 2.69
N PRO A 358 9.12 -17.48 3.07
CA PRO A 358 8.86 -16.19 3.68
C PRO A 358 7.94 -15.34 2.80
N ALA A 359 7.04 -14.57 3.41
CA ALA A 359 6.26 -13.56 2.72
C ALA A 359 7.17 -12.52 2.05
N GLY A 360 7.12 -12.48 0.71
CA GLY A 360 7.78 -11.46 -0.09
C GLY A 360 7.00 -10.15 -0.13
N VAL A 361 7.42 -9.24 -1.02
CA VAL A 361 6.66 -8.01 -1.29
C VAL A 361 5.33 -8.38 -1.94
N PHE A 362 4.23 -7.97 -1.31
CA PHE A 362 2.90 -8.14 -1.84
C PHE A 362 2.50 -6.90 -2.65
N TYR A 363 2.29 -7.07 -3.95
CA TYR A 363 1.76 -6.05 -4.85
C TYR A 363 0.25 -6.26 -4.99
N PRO A 364 -0.60 -5.40 -4.41
CA PRO A 364 -2.05 -5.51 -4.62
C PRO A 364 -2.37 -5.51 -6.11
N ALA A 365 -3.18 -6.48 -6.54
CA ALA A 365 -3.67 -6.52 -7.90
C ALA A 365 -4.64 -5.36 -8.13
N GLU A 366 -4.83 -5.02 -9.39
CA GLU A 366 -5.71 -3.94 -9.80
C GLU A 366 -7.10 -4.10 -9.21
N ASP A 367 -7.74 -2.98 -8.86
CA ASP A 367 -8.98 -3.01 -8.09
C ASP A 367 -10.13 -3.79 -8.75
N TYR A 368 -10.05 -4.09 -10.06
CA TYR A 368 -11.04 -4.88 -10.78
C TYR A 368 -10.92 -6.38 -10.47
N HIS A 369 -9.76 -6.85 -10.02
CA HIS A 369 -9.58 -8.20 -9.49
C HIS A 369 -10.09 -8.32 -8.04
N GLN A 370 -10.03 -7.24 -7.27
CA GLN A 370 -10.47 -7.23 -5.87
C GLN A 370 -11.96 -7.57 -5.76
N GLN A 371 -12.29 -8.57 -4.95
CA GLN A 371 -13.65 -9.06 -4.70
C GLN A 371 -14.42 -9.33 -6.00
N TYR A 372 -13.74 -9.80 -7.05
CA TYR A 372 -14.30 -9.93 -8.40
C TYR A 372 -15.60 -10.77 -8.41
N LEU A 373 -15.59 -11.96 -7.80
CA LEU A 373 -16.76 -12.84 -7.78
C LEU A 373 -17.91 -12.28 -6.93
N GLN A 374 -17.60 -11.55 -5.85
CA GLN A 374 -18.61 -10.87 -5.05
C GLN A 374 -19.30 -9.78 -5.87
N LYS A 375 -18.51 -8.97 -6.61
CA LYS A 375 -19.02 -7.96 -7.54
C LYS A 375 -19.81 -8.59 -8.70
N GLY A 376 -19.43 -9.81 -9.10
CA GLY A 376 -20.15 -10.65 -10.07
C GLY A 376 -21.40 -11.36 -9.54
N GLY A 377 -21.77 -11.18 -8.27
CA GLY A 377 -23.03 -11.66 -7.69
C GLY A 377 -22.94 -12.94 -6.85
N GLN A 378 -21.74 -13.48 -6.60
CA GLN A 378 -21.60 -14.61 -5.66
C GLN A 378 -21.52 -14.10 -4.22
N CYS A 379 -22.34 -14.68 -3.33
CA CYS A 379 -22.45 -14.22 -1.94
C CYS A 379 -21.11 -14.35 -1.19
N ALA A 380 -20.66 -13.30 -0.51
CA ALA A 380 -19.45 -13.30 0.33
C ALA A 380 -19.76 -13.31 1.84
N LYS A 381 -21.02 -13.53 2.23
CA LYS A 381 -21.43 -13.52 3.64
C LYS A 381 -20.67 -14.58 4.43
N LYS A 382 -20.28 -14.23 5.66
CA LYS A 382 -19.60 -15.14 6.58
C LYS A 382 -20.43 -16.41 6.82
N GLY A 383 -19.79 -17.57 6.73
CA GLY A 383 -20.41 -18.87 6.93
C GLY A 383 -21.19 -19.42 5.72
N THR A 384 -21.26 -18.70 4.59
CA THR A 384 -21.92 -19.21 3.39
C THR A 384 -21.20 -20.44 2.81
N THR A 385 -21.98 -21.47 2.48
CA THR A 385 -21.50 -22.75 1.94
C THR A 385 -21.81 -22.95 0.45
N ASP A 386 -22.45 -21.98 -0.20
CA ASP A 386 -22.78 -22.04 -1.63
C ASP A 386 -21.54 -22.38 -2.47
N SER A 387 -21.69 -23.24 -3.47
CA SER A 387 -20.58 -23.58 -4.37
C SER A 387 -20.03 -22.34 -5.05
N ILE A 388 -18.71 -22.13 -4.99
CA ILE A 388 -18.05 -21.02 -5.69
C ILE A 388 -17.80 -21.43 -7.15
N ARG A 389 -18.27 -20.61 -8.09
CA ARG A 389 -17.95 -20.75 -9.52
C ARG A 389 -16.72 -19.92 -9.82
N CYS A 390 -15.72 -20.54 -10.46
CA CYS A 390 -14.38 -19.96 -10.58
C CYS A 390 -14.32 -18.57 -11.25
N TYR A 391 -15.23 -18.27 -12.19
CA TYR A 391 -15.14 -17.06 -13.02
C TYR A 391 -16.45 -16.25 -13.10
N GLY A 392 -17.49 -16.62 -12.35
CA GLY A 392 -18.81 -15.98 -12.45
C GLY A 392 -19.95 -16.93 -12.11
#